data_AF-A0A7L3XGH6-F1
#
_entry.id   AF-A0A7L3XGH6-F1
#
_cell.length_a   1.000
_cell.length_b   1.000
_cell.length_c   1.000
_cell.angle_alpha   90.00
_cell.angle_beta   90.00
_cell.angle_gamma   90.00
#
_symmetry.space_group_name_H-M   'P 1'
#
loop_
_entity.id
_entity.type
_entity.pdbx_description
1 polymer ?
#
loop_
_entity_poly.entity_id
_entity_poly.type
_entity_poly.pdbx_seq_one_letter_code
_entity_poly.pdbx_strand_id
1 'polypeptide(L)'
;APPEDTPKTAPRREKKTEQQRRREKEARALATRRRREKAARCRRQELFRLRSLRLQVKRWEAELLRRRQARLAKRRAKDALPRRLGRLKYEDPSMEVQLSEELAESLRTLKPEGSVLRDRFKSLQKRNLIEPRERAKFKRRYRLKYVEKRAFREVT
;
A
#
# COMPACT_ATOMS: atom_id res chain seq x y z
N ALA A 1 74.43 11.31 18.13
CA ALA A 1 73.44 11.44 19.21
C ALA A 1 72.29 12.32 18.72
N PRO A 2 71.07 11.79 18.54
CA PRO A 2 69.90 12.62 18.27
C PRO A 2 69.37 13.22 19.59
N PRO A 3 68.90 14.48 19.63
CA PRO A 3 68.14 14.97 20.78
C PRO A 3 66.71 14.43 20.72
N GLU A 4 66.28 13.82 21.82
CA GLU A 4 64.98 13.20 22.02
C GLU A 4 63.84 14.24 22.06
N ASP A 5 62.80 14.03 21.25
CA ASP A 5 61.51 14.74 21.34
C ASP A 5 60.76 14.27 22.60
N THR A 6 60.69 15.13 23.61
CA THR A 6 59.87 14.90 24.80
C THR A 6 58.44 15.42 24.59
N PRO A 7 57.39 14.68 25.01
CA PRO A 7 56.01 15.08 24.78
C PRO A 7 55.66 16.33 25.60
N LYS A 8 55.21 17.38 24.91
CA LYS A 8 54.74 18.65 25.48
C LYS A 8 53.60 18.40 26.48
N THR A 9 53.92 18.39 27.77
CA THR A 9 52.96 18.26 28.87
C THR A 9 51.88 19.34 28.77
N ALA A 10 50.61 18.93 28.70
CA ALA A 10 49.48 19.85 28.67
C ALA A 10 49.55 20.84 29.86
N PRO A 11 49.22 22.13 29.66
CA PRO A 11 49.37 23.14 30.72
C PRO A 11 48.52 22.74 31.93
N ARG A 12 49.18 22.64 33.09
CA ARG A 12 48.57 22.38 34.39
C ARG A 12 47.57 23.49 34.65
N ARG A 13 46.26 23.19 34.58
CA ARG A 13 45.17 24.17 34.83
C ARG A 13 45.45 24.92 36.13
N GLU A 14 45.77 26.20 36.01
CA GLU A 14 45.93 27.09 37.15
C GLU A 14 44.65 27.06 37.99
N LYS A 15 44.80 26.87 39.30
CA LYS A 15 43.67 26.78 40.21
C LYS A 15 43.00 28.16 40.25
N LYS A 16 41.78 28.27 39.72
CA LYS A 16 40.95 29.48 39.81
C LYS A 16 40.95 30.04 41.22
N THR A 17 41.20 31.34 41.37
CA THR A 17 41.11 32.07 42.64
C THR A 17 39.71 31.99 43.22
N GLU A 18 39.58 32.08 44.55
CA GLU A 18 38.29 31.97 45.23
C GLU A 18 37.28 33.02 44.74
N GLN A 19 37.75 34.23 44.43
CA GLN A 19 36.92 35.28 43.83
C GLN A 19 36.41 34.89 42.43
N GLN A 20 37.24 34.26 41.59
CA GLN A 20 36.82 33.77 40.28
C GLN A 20 35.81 32.62 40.40
N ARG A 21 36.00 31.71 41.37
CA ARG A 21 35.04 30.62 41.66
C ARG A 21 33.70 31.16 42.18
N ARG A 22 33.72 32.19 43.03
CA ARG A 22 32.52 32.84 43.55
C ARG A 22 31.73 33.54 42.44
N ARG A 23 32.41 34.33 41.59
CA ARG A 23 31.82 34.98 40.41
C ARG A 23 31.22 33.96 39.42
N GLU A 24 31.91 32.84 39.19
CA GLU A 24 31.39 31.77 38.32
C GLU A 24 30.17 31.07 38.93
N LYS A 25 30.16 30.82 40.24
CA LYS A 25 29.02 30.24 40.96
C LYS A 25 27.80 31.16 40.90
N GLU A 26 27.99 32.46 41.11
CA GLU A 26 26.94 33.49 41.01
C GLU A 26 26.41 33.61 39.57
N ALA A 27 27.30 33.64 38.57
CA ALA A 27 26.91 33.66 37.16
C ALA A 27 26.13 32.39 36.74
N ARG A 28 26.55 31.21 37.22
CA ARG A 28 25.81 29.95 37.01
C ARG A 28 24.44 29.99 37.67
N ALA A 29 24.34 30.47 38.90
CA ALA A 29 23.06 30.61 39.61
C ALA A 29 22.11 31.60 38.91
N LEU A 30 22.63 32.72 38.41
CA LEU A 30 21.85 33.67 37.63
C LEU A 30 21.38 33.06 36.29
N ALA A 31 22.25 32.30 35.61
CA ALA A 31 21.92 31.61 34.38
C ALA A 31 20.84 30.54 34.58
N THR A 32 20.92 29.74 35.66
CA THR A 32 19.88 28.75 35.98
C THR A 32 18.56 29.41 36.33
N ARG A 33 18.56 30.50 37.09
CA ARG A 33 17.35 31.30 37.37
C ARG A 33 16.71 31.82 36.08
N ARG A 34 17.50 32.45 35.20
CA ARG A 34 17.03 32.94 33.88
C ARG A 34 16.44 31.81 33.03
N ARG A 35 17.08 30.63 33.02
CA ARG A 35 16.56 29.45 32.29
C ARG A 35 15.22 28.97 32.87
N ARG A 36 15.08 28.94 34.21
CA ARG A 36 13.84 28.56 34.89
C ARG A 36 12.69 29.53 34.57
N GLU A 37 12.96 30.84 34.60
CA GLU A 37 11.99 31.88 34.26
C GLU A 37 11.55 31.79 32.79
N LYS A 38 12.50 31.61 31.87
CA LYS A 38 12.19 31.36 30.45
C LYS A 38 11.34 30.10 30.27
N ALA A 39 11.69 29.00 30.93
CA ALA A 39 10.92 27.76 30.86
C ALA A 39 9.50 27.93 31.42
N ALA A 40 9.33 28.67 32.52
CA ALA A 40 8.01 28.99 33.08
C ALA A 40 7.17 29.84 32.11
N ARG A 41 7.80 30.82 31.43
CA ARG A 41 7.15 31.62 30.39
C ARG A 41 6.71 30.75 29.20
N CYS A 42 7.56 29.85 28.71
CA CYS A 42 7.20 28.92 27.64
C CYS A 42 6.04 28.01 28.05
N ARG A 43 6.08 27.41 29.25
CA ARG A 43 4.97 26.58 29.76
C ARG A 43 3.64 27.36 29.81
N ARG A 44 3.66 28.63 30.24
CA ARG A 44 2.47 29.48 30.22
C ARG A 44 1.98 29.75 28.79
N GLN A 45 2.89 29.88 27.82
CA GLN A 45 2.54 30.02 26.40
C GLN A 45 1.96 28.73 25.80
N GLU A 46 2.47 27.56 26.20
CA GLU A 46 1.96 26.25 25.78
C GLU A 46 0.49 26.04 26.17
N LEU A 47 0.04 26.61 27.30
CA LEU A 47 -1.38 26.58 27.69
C LEU A 47 -2.28 27.19 26.62
N PHE A 48 -1.87 28.29 25.97
CA PHE A 48 -2.63 28.89 24.89
C PHE A 48 -2.63 28.02 23.62
N ARG A 49 -1.57 27.22 23.41
CA ARG A 49 -1.48 26.24 22.32
C ARG A 49 -2.44 25.06 22.51
N LEU A 50 -2.88 24.75 23.72
CA LEU A 50 -3.82 23.65 23.98
C LEU A 50 -5.13 23.79 23.18
N ARG A 51 -5.61 25.03 22.98
CA ARG A 51 -6.84 25.27 22.19
C ARG A 51 -6.66 24.90 20.72
N SER A 52 -5.51 25.23 20.12
CA SER A 52 -5.22 24.86 18.72
C SER A 52 -4.97 23.36 18.58
N LEU A 53 -4.26 22.75 19.53
CA LEU A 53 -4.07 21.29 19.59
C LEU A 53 -5.40 20.56 19.70
N ARG A 54 -6.33 21.02 20.55
CA ARG A 54 -7.67 20.43 20.66
C ARG A 54 -8.43 20.48 19.33
N LEU A 55 -8.34 21.60 18.60
CA LEU A 55 -8.97 21.73 17.28
C LEU A 55 -8.33 20.81 16.25
N GLN A 56 -6.99 20.68 16.27
CA GLN A 56 -6.25 19.76 15.40
C GLN A 56 -6.64 18.30 15.66
N VAL A 57 -6.68 17.88 16.93
CA VAL A 57 -7.12 16.53 17.33
C VAL A 57 -8.53 16.26 16.84
N LYS A 58 -9.48 17.17 17.06
CA LYS A 58 -10.87 17.01 16.56
C LYS A 58 -10.93 16.86 15.04
N ARG A 59 -10.15 17.63 14.28
CA ARG A 59 -10.07 17.52 12.82
C ARG A 59 -9.51 16.17 12.39
N TRP A 60 -8.44 15.72 13.03
CA TRP A 60 -7.85 14.40 12.77
C TRP A 60 -8.80 13.25 13.09
N GLU A 61 -9.52 13.32 14.21
CA GLU A 61 -10.54 12.33 14.58
C GLU A 61 -11.66 12.28 13.55
N ALA A 62 -12.18 13.44 13.10
CA ALA A 62 -13.19 13.51 12.07
C ALA A 62 -12.71 12.92 10.74
N GLU A 63 -11.48 13.22 10.34
CA GLU A 63 -10.89 12.65 9.13
C GLU A 63 -10.67 11.14 9.25
N LEU A 64 -10.21 10.66 10.40
CA LEU A 64 -10.02 9.24 10.66
C LEU A 64 -11.34 8.48 10.60
N LEU A 65 -12.42 9.04 11.17
CA LEU A 65 -13.77 8.50 11.09
C LEU A 65 -14.26 8.44 9.65
N ARG A 66 -14.10 9.53 8.87
CA ARG A 66 -14.43 9.55 7.44
C ARG A 66 -13.68 8.47 6.67
N ARG A 67 -12.37 8.34 6.88
CA ARG A 67 -11.53 7.30 6.24
C ARG A 67 -11.95 5.90 6.67
N ARG A 68 -12.35 5.69 7.93
CA ARG A 68 -12.89 4.42 8.43
C ARG A 68 -14.21 4.07 7.75
N GLN A 69 -15.15 5.01 7.68
CA GLN A 69 -16.44 4.83 7.00
C GLN A 69 -16.26 4.50 5.52
N ALA A 70 -15.40 5.24 4.81
CA ALA A 70 -15.09 4.97 3.41
C ALA A 70 -14.48 3.57 3.20
N ARG A 71 -13.57 3.14 4.08
CA ARG A 71 -13.01 1.77 4.05
C ARG A 71 -14.07 0.70 4.29
N LEU A 72 -14.97 0.91 5.25
CA LEU A 72 -16.07 -0.02 5.55
C LEU A 72 -17.06 -0.10 4.38
N ALA A 73 -17.44 1.03 3.79
CA ALA A 73 -18.31 1.07 2.61
C ALA A 73 -17.67 0.32 1.43
N LYS A 74 -16.37 0.56 1.16
CA LYS A 74 -15.62 -0.16 0.12
C LYS A 74 -15.53 -1.66 0.40
N ARG A 75 -15.40 -2.07 1.67
CA ARG A 75 -15.38 -3.49 2.05
C ARG A 75 -16.75 -4.14 1.78
N ARG A 76 -17.83 -3.53 2.26
CA ARG A 76 -19.21 -4.00 2.02
C ARG A 76 -19.53 -4.12 0.53
N ALA A 77 -19.14 -3.12 -0.27
CA ALA A 77 -19.33 -3.17 -1.73
C ALA A 77 -18.55 -4.33 -2.39
N LYS A 78 -17.35 -4.64 -1.88
CA LYS A 78 -16.54 -5.77 -2.35
C LYS A 78 -17.08 -7.13 -1.91
N ASP A 79 -17.69 -7.22 -0.73
CA ASP A 79 -18.25 -8.47 -0.22
C ASP A 79 -19.42 -8.99 -1.07
N ALA A 80 -20.15 -8.08 -1.75
CA ALA A 80 -21.20 -8.43 -2.69
C ALA A 80 -20.67 -8.91 -4.06
N LEU A 81 -19.42 -8.59 -4.40
CA LEU A 81 -18.81 -8.91 -5.69
C LEU A 81 -18.05 -10.24 -5.62
N PRO A 82 -18.00 -11.00 -6.73
CA PRO A 82 -17.14 -12.18 -6.82
C PRO A 82 -15.68 -11.84 -6.50
N ARG A 83 -15.00 -12.73 -5.78
CA ARG A 83 -13.60 -12.55 -5.41
C ARG A 83 -12.70 -12.92 -6.59
N ARG A 84 -11.57 -12.23 -6.69
CA ARG A 84 -10.55 -12.55 -7.69
C ARG A 84 -9.63 -13.64 -7.15
N LEU A 85 -9.72 -14.85 -7.69
CA LEU A 85 -8.85 -15.98 -7.35
C LEU A 85 -7.53 -15.96 -8.13
N GLY A 86 -7.58 -15.60 -9.42
CA GLY A 86 -6.44 -15.67 -10.33
C GLY A 86 -6.11 -14.37 -11.05
N ARG A 87 -5.33 -14.47 -12.12
CA ARG A 87 -4.96 -13.32 -12.96
C ARG A 87 -6.18 -12.69 -13.62
N LEU A 88 -7.15 -13.49 -14.07
CA LEU A 88 -8.35 -12.98 -14.73
C LEU A 88 -9.43 -12.62 -13.72
N LYS A 89 -10.21 -11.59 -14.03
CA LYS A 89 -11.40 -11.22 -13.26
C LYS A 89 -12.57 -12.08 -13.73
N TYR A 90 -13.54 -12.29 -12.85
CA TYR A 90 -14.80 -12.88 -13.28
C TYR A 90 -15.56 -11.88 -14.15
N GLU A 91 -16.11 -12.38 -15.24
CA GLU A 91 -16.98 -11.65 -16.16
C GLU A 91 -18.31 -12.39 -16.21
N ASP A 92 -19.40 -11.66 -15.93
CA ASP A 92 -20.75 -12.19 -16.05
C ASP A 92 -21.01 -12.62 -17.51
N PRO A 93 -21.76 -13.72 -17.73
CA PRO A 93 -22.13 -14.14 -19.08
C PRO A 93 -23.01 -13.06 -19.75
N SER A 94 -22.92 -12.97 -21.07
CA SER A 94 -23.85 -12.16 -21.87
C SER A 94 -25.27 -12.68 -21.66
N MET A 95 -26.23 -11.76 -21.61
CA MET A 95 -27.64 -12.14 -21.56
C MET A 95 -28.02 -12.79 -22.89
N GLU A 96 -28.65 -13.96 -22.81
CA GLU A 96 -29.23 -14.65 -23.95
C GLU A 96 -30.66 -14.12 -24.09
N VAL A 97 -30.93 -13.38 -25.16
CA VAL A 97 -32.21 -12.71 -25.41
C VAL A 97 -32.69 -13.03 -26.81
N GLN A 98 -33.99 -13.27 -26.92
CA GLN A 98 -34.67 -13.41 -28.20
C GLN A 98 -34.91 -12.04 -28.82
N LEU A 99 -34.66 -11.95 -30.12
CA LEU A 99 -35.10 -10.80 -30.90
C LEU A 99 -36.60 -10.89 -31.17
N SER A 100 -37.23 -9.75 -31.45
CA SER A 100 -38.68 -9.69 -31.71
C SER A 100 -39.13 -10.59 -32.86
N GLU A 101 -38.27 -10.80 -33.86
CA GLU A 101 -38.53 -11.66 -35.02
C GLU A 101 -38.39 -13.16 -34.70
N GLU A 102 -37.62 -13.49 -33.66
CA GLU A 102 -37.32 -14.87 -33.24
C GLU A 102 -38.25 -15.34 -32.12
N LEU A 103 -39.11 -14.43 -31.62
CA LEU A 103 -40.02 -14.70 -30.53
C LEU A 103 -41.08 -15.72 -30.98
N ALA A 104 -41.06 -16.90 -30.37
CA ALA A 104 -42.01 -17.95 -30.71
C ALA A 104 -43.41 -17.64 -30.15
N GLU A 105 -44.45 -17.80 -30.96
CA GLU A 105 -45.85 -17.63 -30.54
C GLU A 105 -46.32 -18.76 -29.60
N SER A 106 -45.64 -19.92 -29.61
CA SER A 106 -45.98 -21.11 -28.83
C SER A 106 -44.74 -21.81 -28.25
N LEU A 107 -44.90 -22.43 -27.07
CA LEU A 107 -43.84 -23.20 -26.40
C LEU A 107 -43.35 -24.41 -27.22
N ARG A 108 -44.19 -24.96 -28.11
CA ARG A 108 -43.78 -26.08 -28.98
C ARG A 108 -42.83 -25.65 -30.10
N THR A 109 -42.94 -24.40 -30.52
CA THR A 109 -42.08 -23.79 -31.56
C THR A 109 -40.86 -23.08 -30.96
N LEU A 110 -40.84 -22.90 -29.63
CA LEU A 110 -39.75 -22.24 -28.93
C LEU A 110 -38.47 -23.08 -29.02
N LYS A 111 -37.43 -22.48 -29.60
CA LYS A 111 -36.10 -23.08 -29.58
C LYS A 111 -35.48 -22.84 -28.21
N PRO A 112 -34.97 -23.88 -27.52
CA PRO A 112 -34.27 -23.68 -26.26
C PRO A 112 -32.98 -22.91 -26.53
N GLU A 113 -32.74 -21.90 -25.70
CA GLU A 113 -31.55 -21.06 -25.80
C GLU A 113 -30.54 -21.40 -24.72
N GLY A 114 -29.29 -21.04 -25.01
CA GLY A 114 -28.22 -21.14 -24.05
C GLY A 114 -27.62 -22.52 -23.86
N SER A 115 -26.67 -22.56 -22.94
CA SER A 115 -25.99 -23.79 -22.55
C SER A 115 -25.94 -23.91 -21.04
N VAL A 116 -26.68 -24.88 -20.50
CA VAL A 116 -26.69 -25.20 -19.07
C VAL A 116 -25.28 -25.43 -18.54
N LEU A 117 -24.40 -26.08 -19.31
CA LEU A 117 -23.01 -26.29 -18.92
C LEU A 117 -22.24 -24.98 -18.75
N ARG A 118 -22.47 -24.01 -19.64
CA ARG A 118 -21.83 -22.69 -19.58
C ARG A 118 -22.32 -21.90 -18.37
N ASP A 119 -23.61 -21.97 -18.07
CA ASP A 119 -24.20 -21.32 -16.89
C ASP A 119 -23.69 -21.92 -15.59
N ARG A 120 -23.63 -23.25 -15.51
CA ARG A 120 -23.07 -23.95 -14.34
C ARG A 120 -21.59 -23.61 -14.15
N PHE A 121 -20.81 -23.56 -15.24
CA PHE A 121 -19.40 -23.16 -15.18
C PHE A 121 -19.23 -21.71 -14.70
N LYS A 122 -20.01 -20.77 -15.25
CA LYS A 122 -20.00 -19.36 -14.82
C LYS A 122 -20.49 -19.19 -13.37
N SER A 123 -21.46 -19.99 -12.94
CA SER A 123 -21.93 -20.04 -11.54
C SER A 123 -20.85 -20.54 -10.59
N LEU A 124 -20.07 -21.57 -10.98
CA LEU A 124 -18.93 -22.05 -10.20
C LEU A 124 -17.84 -20.98 -10.07
N GLN A 125 -17.60 -20.20 -11.14
CA GLN A 125 -16.69 -19.06 -11.10
C GLN A 125 -17.20 -17.94 -10.18
N LYS A 126 -18.49 -17.58 -10.29
CA LYS A 126 -19.12 -16.55 -9.44
C LYS A 126 -19.06 -16.88 -7.95
N ARG A 127 -19.20 -18.17 -7.63
CA ARG A 127 -19.06 -18.71 -6.26
C ARG A 127 -17.61 -18.83 -5.79
N ASN A 128 -16.62 -18.50 -6.63
CA ASN A 128 -15.20 -18.64 -6.35
C ASN A 128 -14.79 -20.10 -6.04
N LEU A 129 -15.45 -21.09 -6.66
CA LEU A 129 -15.03 -22.49 -6.57
C LEU A 129 -14.00 -22.82 -7.67
N ILE A 130 -14.16 -22.21 -8.83
CA ILE A 130 -13.25 -22.34 -9.98
C ILE A 130 -12.77 -20.94 -10.34
N GLU A 131 -11.48 -20.78 -10.64
CA GLU A 131 -11.00 -19.49 -11.12
C GLU A 131 -11.31 -19.25 -12.61
N PRO A 132 -11.59 -17.99 -13.01
CA PRO A 132 -11.67 -17.62 -14.41
C PRO A 132 -10.34 -17.91 -15.14
N ARG A 133 -10.40 -18.73 -16.19
CA ARG A 133 -9.26 -19.09 -17.04
C ARG A 133 -9.63 -19.02 -18.51
N GLU A 134 -8.68 -18.62 -19.32
CA GLU A 134 -8.73 -18.79 -20.76
C GLU A 134 -8.10 -20.12 -21.16
N ARG A 135 -8.63 -20.75 -22.20
CA ARG A 135 -8.04 -21.98 -22.76
C ARG A 135 -6.63 -21.66 -23.26
N ALA A 136 -5.65 -22.42 -22.78
CA ALA A 136 -4.28 -22.28 -23.24
C ALA A 136 -4.21 -22.51 -24.74
N LYS A 137 -3.69 -21.53 -25.48
CA LYS A 137 -3.47 -21.66 -26.92
C LYS A 137 -2.14 -22.40 -27.11
N PHE A 138 -2.17 -23.55 -27.78
CA PHE A 138 -0.97 -24.26 -28.18
C PHE A 138 -0.32 -23.53 -29.36
N LYS A 139 0.46 -22.49 -29.05
CA LYS A 139 1.24 -21.75 -30.04
C LYS A 139 2.72 -22.04 -29.80
N ARG A 140 3.42 -22.48 -30.83
CA ARG A 140 4.88 -22.64 -30.78
C ARG A 140 5.52 -21.26 -30.73
N ARG A 141 6.52 -21.08 -29.86
CA ARG A 141 7.30 -19.84 -29.78
C ARG A 141 8.12 -19.61 -31.06
N TYR A 142 8.60 -20.68 -31.67
CA TYR A 142 9.44 -20.65 -32.86
C TYR A 142 8.74 -21.33 -34.04
N ARG A 143 9.06 -20.84 -35.25
CA ARG A 143 8.58 -21.43 -36.50
C ARG A 143 9.17 -22.84 -36.66
N LEU A 144 8.31 -23.82 -36.95
CA LEU A 144 8.76 -25.16 -37.30
C LEU A 144 9.48 -25.09 -38.65
N LYS A 145 10.74 -25.52 -38.69
CA LYS A 145 11.50 -25.70 -39.93
C LYS A 145 11.20 -27.09 -40.46
N TYR A 146 10.55 -27.16 -41.61
CA TYR A 146 10.41 -28.40 -42.36
C TYR A 146 11.70 -28.63 -43.13
N VAL A 147 12.25 -29.84 -43.02
CA VAL A 147 13.44 -30.27 -43.77
C VAL A 147 13.06 -31.57 -44.45
N GLU A 148 13.37 -31.69 -45.74
CA GLU A 148 13.18 -32.93 -46.48
C GLU A 148 14.10 -34.01 -45.93
N LYS A 149 13.58 -35.23 -45.84
CA LYS A 149 14.39 -36.38 -45.45
C LYS A 149 15.38 -36.70 -46.58
N ARG A 150 16.62 -37.07 -46.23
CA ARG A 150 17.68 -37.36 -47.21
C ARG A 150 17.27 -38.42 -48.24
N ALA A 151 16.60 -39.48 -47.79
CA ALA A 151 16.10 -40.56 -48.65
C ALA A 151 15.12 -40.10 -49.75
N PHE A 152 14.43 -38.96 -49.59
CA PHE A 152 13.54 -38.42 -50.62
C PHE A 152 14.29 -37.52 -51.61
N ARG A 153 15.32 -36.80 -51.12
CA ARG A 153 16.18 -35.93 -51.94
C ARG A 153 17.02 -36.70 -52.94
N GLU A 154 17.35 -37.97 -52.67
CA GLU A 154 18.17 -38.82 -53.54
C GLU A 154 17.36 -39.48 -54.68
N VAL A 155 16.03 -39.50 -54.56
CA VAL A 155 15.11 -40.16 -55.52
C VAL A 155 14.51 -39.16 -56.53
N THR A 156 14.68 -37.85 -56.30
CA THR A 156 14.12 -36.76 -57.12
C THR A 156 15.24 -36.00 -57.82
#